data_AF-A0A9E6TZG1-F1
#
_entry.id   AF-A0A9E6TZG1-F1
#
_cell.length_a   1.000
_cell.length_b   1.000
_cell.length_c   1.000
_cell.angle_alpha   90.00
_cell.angle_beta   90.00
_cell.angle_gamma   90.00
#
_symmetry.space_group_name_H-M   'P 1'
#
loop_
_entity.id
_entity.type
_entity.pdbx_description
1 polymer ?
#
loop_
_entity_poly.entity_id
_entity_poly.type
_entity_poly.pdbx_seq_one_letter_code
_entity_poly.pdbx_strand_id
1 'polypeptide(L)'
;MGAARKLNVVSIQDKPAKVRVNLRAKPHRKIDMHQLPFVGRDHAQEESGGYCFWDVPFAGGFRGGLETGQAIAGMYLAHLRRVRHEKSYKLELGALIMGMMNRSPRNEEEHNSRKGQLMGFAGALDSWLRAAVDEFGEKLDTIDHEDLLAQANGGLDTKAADERFSRLLAKAGF
;
A
#
# COMPACT_ATOMS: atom_id res chain seq x y z
N MET A 1 -51.35 31.27 -24.58
CA MET A 1 -50.94 30.13 -23.71
C MET A 1 -49.52 29.75 -24.06
N GLY A 2 -48.55 30.15 -23.22
CA GLY A 2 -47.14 29.77 -23.38
C GLY A 2 -46.54 29.60 -21.98
N ALA A 3 -46.25 28.37 -21.60
CA ALA A 3 -45.74 28.03 -20.27
C ALA A 3 -44.23 28.27 -20.21
N ALA A 4 -43.80 29.23 -19.38
CA ALA A 4 -42.39 29.44 -19.07
C ALA A 4 -41.91 28.41 -18.04
N ARG A 5 -41.04 27.49 -18.48
CA ARG A 5 -40.36 26.51 -17.62
C ARG A 5 -39.26 27.25 -16.84
N LYS A 6 -39.42 27.37 -15.51
CA LYS A 6 -38.34 27.84 -14.62
C LYS A 6 -37.29 26.74 -14.48
N LEU A 7 -36.08 27.00 -14.98
CA LEU A 7 -34.90 26.19 -14.72
C LEU A 7 -34.41 26.50 -13.30
N ASN A 8 -34.53 25.54 -12.39
CA ASN A 8 -33.84 25.58 -11.10
C ASN A 8 -32.38 25.20 -11.33
N VAL A 9 -31.49 26.20 -11.21
CA VAL A 9 -30.05 25.96 -11.12
C VAL A 9 -29.77 25.44 -9.72
N VAL A 10 -29.60 24.12 -9.59
CA VAL A 10 -29.10 23.50 -8.37
C VAL A 10 -27.60 23.82 -8.27
N SER A 11 -27.27 24.76 -7.39
CA SER A 11 -25.88 25.05 -7.00
C SER A 11 -25.34 23.86 -6.20
N ILE A 12 -24.64 22.95 -6.86
CA ILE A 12 -23.80 21.94 -6.20
C ILE A 12 -22.54 22.67 -5.72
N GLN A 13 -22.63 23.35 -4.58
CA GLN A 13 -21.45 23.63 -3.78
C GLN A 13 -21.19 22.41 -2.92
N ASP A 14 -20.54 21.40 -3.49
CA ASP A 14 -19.89 20.37 -2.70
C ASP A 14 -18.77 21.04 -1.90
N LYS A 15 -19.04 21.35 -0.64
CA LYS A 15 -18.00 21.71 0.32
C LYS A 15 -17.03 20.54 0.37
N PRO A 16 -15.73 20.70 0.05
CA PRO A 16 -14.79 19.61 0.15
C PRO A 16 -14.76 19.12 1.60
N ALA A 17 -15.02 17.83 1.78
CA ALA A 17 -14.92 17.19 3.08
C ALA A 17 -13.55 17.50 3.69
N LYS A 18 -13.55 18.00 4.93
CA LYS A 18 -12.34 18.40 5.66
C LYS A 18 -11.45 17.16 5.82
N VAL A 19 -10.39 17.05 5.00
CA VAL A 19 -9.42 15.94 5.09
C VAL A 19 -8.81 15.99 6.48
N ARG A 20 -9.04 14.95 7.29
CA ARG A 20 -8.38 14.84 8.59
C ARG A 20 -6.90 14.58 8.33
N VAL A 21 -6.02 15.46 8.77
CA VAL A 21 -4.58 15.36 8.46
C VAL A 21 -3.84 14.41 9.42
N ASN A 22 -4.52 13.90 10.45
CA ASN A 22 -3.86 13.16 11.54
C ASN A 22 -4.15 11.65 11.50
N LEU A 23 -3.07 10.87 11.62
CA LEU A 23 -3.10 9.45 11.93
C LEU A 23 -3.44 9.22 13.41
N ARG A 24 -4.19 8.15 13.71
CA ARG A 24 -4.59 7.80 15.08
C ARG A 24 -4.46 6.31 15.34
N ALA A 25 -3.86 5.96 16.47
CA ALA A 25 -3.80 4.57 16.92
C ALA A 25 -5.23 4.03 17.19
N LYS A 26 -5.43 2.73 16.94
CA LYS A 26 -6.74 2.07 17.02
C LYS A 26 -6.69 0.87 18.00
N PRO A 27 -6.29 1.06 19.28
CA PRO A 27 -5.93 -0.04 20.19
C PRO A 27 -7.06 -1.03 20.47
N HIS A 28 -8.32 -0.62 20.32
CA HIS A 28 -9.50 -1.45 20.62
C HIS A 28 -9.95 -2.36 19.45
N ARG A 29 -9.18 -2.45 18.36
CA ARG A 29 -9.53 -3.31 17.22
C ARG A 29 -9.17 -4.77 17.52
N LYS A 30 -10.10 -5.68 17.21
CA LYS A 30 -9.99 -7.13 17.45
C LYS A 30 -8.87 -7.80 16.64
N ILE A 31 -8.62 -7.32 15.43
CA ILE A 31 -7.56 -7.82 14.55
C ILE A 31 -6.33 -6.94 14.77
N ASP A 32 -5.18 -7.53 15.09
CA ASP A 32 -3.96 -6.79 15.48
C ASP A 32 -3.53 -5.76 14.44
N MET A 33 -3.59 -6.14 13.16
CA MET A 33 -3.23 -5.26 12.04
C MET A 33 -4.18 -4.06 11.91
N HIS A 34 -5.44 -4.21 12.32
CA HIS A 34 -6.43 -3.12 12.30
C HIS A 34 -6.18 -2.08 13.39
N GLN A 35 -5.29 -2.37 14.36
CA GLN A 35 -4.89 -1.41 15.39
C GLN A 35 -3.90 -0.37 14.85
N LEU A 36 -3.29 -0.64 13.70
CA LEU A 36 -2.30 0.22 13.09
C LEU A 36 -2.95 1.51 12.57
N PRO A 37 -2.30 2.66 12.76
CA PRO A 37 -2.92 3.95 12.47
C PRO A 37 -3.10 4.21 10.97
N PHE A 38 -2.34 3.51 10.13
CA PHE A 38 -2.38 3.55 8.67
C PHE A 38 -3.25 2.46 8.05
N VAL A 39 -4.06 1.73 8.85
CA VAL A 39 -4.99 0.72 8.34
C VAL A 39 -6.40 1.13 8.75
N GLY A 40 -7.32 1.27 7.80
CA GLY A 40 -8.67 1.78 8.07
C GLY A 40 -9.40 2.38 6.88
N ARG A 41 -10.19 3.42 7.17
CA ARG A 41 -11.12 4.09 6.23
C ARG A 41 -11.25 5.59 6.54
N ASP A 42 -10.34 6.15 7.32
CA ASP A 42 -10.42 7.54 7.77
C ASP A 42 -10.05 8.52 6.64
N HIS A 43 -9.26 8.07 5.66
CA HIS A 43 -8.64 8.88 4.59
C HIS A 43 -8.84 8.28 3.19
N ALA A 44 -9.08 6.98 3.08
CA ALA A 44 -9.49 6.35 1.82
C ALA A 44 -10.94 6.74 1.48
N GLN A 45 -11.15 7.36 0.32
CA GLN A 45 -12.47 7.83 -0.14
C GLN A 45 -13.43 6.67 -0.46
N GLU A 46 -14.72 6.98 -0.36
CA GLU A 46 -15.90 6.09 -0.38
C GLU A 46 -15.97 5.06 -1.53
N GLU A 47 -15.32 5.29 -2.66
CA GLU A 47 -15.42 4.41 -3.85
C GLU A 47 -14.91 2.97 -3.62
N SER A 48 -14.00 2.76 -2.66
CA SER A 48 -13.44 1.43 -2.41
C SER A 48 -14.24 0.58 -1.42
N GLY A 49 -15.21 1.15 -0.67
CA GLY A 49 -16.12 0.47 0.28
C GLY A 49 -15.46 -0.39 1.39
N GLY A 50 -14.16 -0.59 1.31
CA GLY A 50 -13.38 -1.65 1.94
C GLY A 50 -12.38 -1.10 2.93
N TYR A 51 -11.70 -2.01 3.62
CA TYR A 51 -10.65 -1.67 4.57
C TYR A 51 -9.36 -1.37 3.78
N CYS A 52 -8.82 -0.16 3.90
CA CYS A 52 -7.57 0.22 3.24
C CYS A 52 -6.38 -0.11 4.15
N PHE A 53 -5.37 -0.77 3.59
CA PHE A 53 -4.12 -1.06 4.29
C PHE A 53 -3.16 0.14 4.28
N TRP A 54 -3.47 1.19 3.52
CA TRP A 54 -2.76 2.48 3.51
C TRP A 54 -3.72 3.65 3.69
N ASP A 55 -4.31 3.72 4.87
CA ASP A 55 -5.17 4.79 5.36
C ASP A 55 -4.33 5.97 5.86
N VAL A 56 -3.61 6.63 4.95
CA VAL A 56 -2.68 7.73 5.28
C VAL A 56 -3.03 8.97 4.46
N PRO A 57 -3.18 10.17 5.07
CA PRO A 57 -3.40 11.40 4.34
C PRO A 57 -2.27 11.68 3.34
N PHE A 58 -2.59 12.17 2.15
CA PHE A 58 -1.59 12.70 1.22
C PHE A 58 -1.39 14.19 1.52
N ALA A 59 -0.57 14.50 2.53
CA ALA A 59 -0.35 15.86 3.00
C ALA A 59 1.11 16.07 3.43
N GLY A 60 1.55 17.33 3.48
CA GLY A 60 2.92 17.68 3.90
C GLY A 60 3.96 17.63 2.78
N GLY A 61 3.51 17.51 1.52
CA GLY A 61 4.37 17.44 0.34
C GLY A 61 5.38 16.28 0.39
N PHE A 62 6.39 16.33 -0.48
CA PHE A 62 7.37 15.24 -0.60
C PHE A 62 8.13 14.97 0.70
N ARG A 63 8.64 16.01 1.36
CA ARG A 63 9.45 15.86 2.58
C ARG A 63 8.62 15.32 3.76
N GLY A 64 7.44 15.90 4.01
CA GLY A 64 6.55 15.39 5.05
C GLY A 64 6.08 13.98 4.75
N GLY A 65 5.86 13.68 3.46
CA GLY A 65 5.60 12.33 3.00
C GLY A 65 6.74 11.37 3.33
N LEU A 66 7.99 11.75 3.07
CA LEU A 66 9.18 10.94 3.35
C LEU A 66 9.31 10.59 4.83
N GLU A 67 9.20 11.59 5.71
CA GLU A 67 9.22 11.39 7.16
C GLU A 67 8.05 10.50 7.62
N THR A 68 6.85 10.70 7.05
CA THR A 68 5.67 9.88 7.34
C THR A 68 5.88 8.42 6.93
N GLY A 69 6.41 8.18 5.74
CA GLY A 69 6.69 6.84 5.24
C GLY A 69 7.68 6.08 6.12
N GLN A 70 8.76 6.74 6.54
CA GLN A 70 9.76 6.17 7.45
C GLN A 70 9.14 5.77 8.79
N ALA A 71 8.33 6.67 9.38
CA ALA A 71 7.66 6.39 10.65
C ALA A 71 6.69 5.20 10.54
N ILE A 72 5.93 5.12 9.45
CA ILE A 72 5.00 4.00 9.19
C ILE A 72 5.75 2.68 9.02
N ALA A 73 6.89 2.66 8.32
CA ALA A 73 7.71 1.46 8.21
C ALA A 73 8.19 0.98 9.59
N GLY A 74 8.62 1.90 10.46
CA GLY A 74 8.98 1.57 11.84
C GLY A 74 7.81 0.95 12.62
N MET A 75 6.60 1.53 12.49
CA MET A 75 5.40 0.96 13.11
C MET A 75 5.05 -0.43 12.55
N TYR A 76 5.22 -0.65 11.25
CA TYR A 76 5.00 -1.94 10.62
C TYR A 76 6.01 -2.99 11.11
N LEU A 77 7.30 -2.67 11.18
CA LEU A 77 8.32 -3.57 11.70
C LEU A 77 8.09 -3.90 13.18
N ALA A 78 7.71 -2.91 14.00
CA ALA A 78 7.32 -3.13 15.38
C ALA A 78 6.09 -4.06 15.49
N HIS A 79 5.14 -3.95 14.56
CA HIS A 79 4.00 -4.85 14.47
C HIS A 79 4.41 -6.28 14.14
N LEU A 80 5.26 -6.48 13.12
CA LEU A 80 5.79 -7.81 12.77
C LEU A 80 6.51 -8.45 13.96
N ARG A 81 7.32 -7.67 14.68
CA ARG A 81 8.01 -8.13 15.89
C ARG A 81 7.03 -8.58 16.99
N ARG A 82 5.91 -7.87 17.16
CA ARG A 82 4.89 -8.12 18.18
C ARG A 82 4.03 -9.36 17.87
N VAL A 83 3.56 -9.50 16.63
CA VAL A 83 2.53 -10.49 16.28
C VAL A 83 3.11 -11.92 16.11
N ARG A 84 4.43 -12.07 15.93
CA ARG A 84 5.15 -13.33 15.65
C ARG A 84 4.65 -14.03 14.37
N HIS A 85 5.55 -14.72 13.66
CA HIS A 85 5.29 -15.23 12.29
C HIS A 85 4.03 -16.10 12.14
N GLU A 86 3.61 -16.82 13.19
CA GLU A 86 2.46 -17.73 13.15
C GLU A 86 1.11 -17.02 12.97
N LYS A 87 1.05 -15.71 13.25
CA LYS A 87 -0.18 -14.90 13.16
C LYS A 87 -0.14 -13.82 12.08
N SER A 88 1.00 -13.64 11.39
CA SER A 88 1.12 -12.70 10.28
C SER A 88 0.60 -13.31 8.98
N TYR A 89 -0.12 -12.54 8.17
CA TYR A 89 -0.51 -12.96 6.83
C TYR A 89 0.68 -12.84 5.87
N LYS A 90 0.91 -13.87 5.03
CA LYS A 90 2.07 -13.94 4.11
C LYS A 90 2.17 -12.78 3.10
N LEU A 91 1.11 -11.97 2.94
CA LEU A 91 1.02 -10.89 1.95
C LEU A 91 0.74 -9.51 2.56
N GLU A 92 0.96 -9.30 3.87
CA GLU A 92 0.69 -8.01 4.52
C GLU A 92 1.46 -6.84 3.89
N LEU A 93 2.75 -7.03 3.60
CA LEU A 93 3.56 -6.00 2.93
C LEU A 93 3.03 -5.71 1.52
N GLY A 94 2.63 -6.75 0.78
CA GLY A 94 2.01 -6.59 -0.54
C GLY A 94 0.70 -5.81 -0.46
N ALA A 95 -0.16 -6.10 0.52
CA ALA A 95 -1.41 -5.38 0.74
C ALA A 95 -1.18 -3.91 1.10
N LEU A 96 -0.14 -3.60 1.90
CA LEU A 96 0.28 -2.24 2.20
C LEU A 96 0.70 -1.46 0.94
N ILE A 97 1.55 -2.08 0.11
CA ILE A 97 2.03 -1.49 -1.14
C ILE A 97 0.87 -1.27 -2.12
N MET A 98 -0.02 -2.25 -2.27
CA MET A 98 -1.23 -2.12 -3.09
C MET A 98 -2.15 -1.01 -2.57
N GLY A 99 -2.29 -0.88 -1.25
CA GLY A 99 -3.03 0.22 -0.62
C GLY A 99 -2.47 1.59 -0.98
N MET A 100 -1.14 1.75 -1.02
CA MET A 100 -0.50 2.98 -1.48
C MET A 100 -0.79 3.28 -2.95
N MET A 101 -0.74 2.25 -3.80
CA MET A 101 -0.89 2.39 -5.25
C MET A 101 -2.33 2.69 -5.68
N ASN A 102 -3.31 2.05 -5.03
CA ASN A 102 -4.71 2.13 -5.44
C ASN A 102 -5.36 3.49 -5.17
N ARG A 103 -4.76 4.34 -4.34
CA ARG A 103 -5.28 5.67 -4.07
C ARG A 103 -4.66 6.71 -5.01
N SER A 104 -5.52 7.34 -5.80
CA SER A 104 -5.14 8.43 -6.70
C SER A 104 -5.02 9.76 -5.94
N PRO A 105 -3.90 10.48 -6.06
CA PRO A 105 -3.77 11.84 -5.55
C PRO A 105 -4.66 12.80 -6.36
N ARG A 106 -5.23 13.79 -5.69
CA ARG A 106 -6.16 14.77 -6.30
C ARG A 106 -5.45 15.95 -6.95
N ASN A 107 -4.21 16.20 -6.56
CA ASN A 107 -3.40 17.32 -7.04
C ASN A 107 -1.89 16.99 -6.93
N GLU A 108 -1.06 17.90 -7.40
CA GLU A 108 0.40 17.72 -7.42
C GLU A 108 1.02 17.62 -6.02
N GLU A 109 0.48 18.34 -5.03
CA GLU A 109 0.95 18.26 -3.64
C GLU A 109 0.70 16.87 -3.05
N GLU A 110 -0.52 16.35 -3.21
CA GLU A 110 -0.87 14.98 -2.79
C GLU A 110 -0.02 13.95 -3.51
N HIS A 111 0.26 14.16 -4.80
CA HIS A 111 1.12 13.28 -5.59
C HIS A 111 2.56 13.27 -5.07
N ASN A 112 3.11 14.44 -4.75
CA ASN A 112 4.43 14.56 -4.13
C ASN A 112 4.46 13.95 -2.74
N SER A 113 3.41 14.13 -1.93
CA SER A 113 3.26 13.46 -0.64
C SER A 113 3.25 11.93 -0.79
N ARG A 114 2.50 11.38 -1.75
CA ARG A 114 2.45 9.93 -2.00
C ARG A 114 3.83 9.39 -2.40
N LYS A 115 4.55 10.10 -3.28
CA LYS A 115 5.94 9.75 -3.65
C LYS A 115 6.86 9.74 -2.45
N GLY A 116 6.80 10.79 -1.62
CA GLY A 116 7.57 10.88 -0.39
C GLY A 116 7.27 9.71 0.54
N GLN A 117 5.99 9.43 0.80
CA GLN A 117 5.54 8.31 1.63
C GLN A 117 6.08 6.97 1.16
N LEU A 118 5.98 6.67 -0.13
CA LEU A 118 6.51 5.44 -0.70
C LEU A 118 8.04 5.36 -0.55
N MET A 119 8.75 6.44 -0.87
CA MET A 119 10.22 6.48 -0.77
C MET A 119 10.71 6.34 0.67
N GLY A 120 10.06 7.03 1.62
CA GLY A 120 10.39 6.94 3.03
C GLY A 120 10.11 5.55 3.60
N PHE A 121 8.98 4.95 3.22
CA PHE A 121 8.61 3.60 3.66
C PHE A 121 9.58 2.55 3.11
N ALA A 122 9.83 2.56 1.80
CA ALA A 122 10.75 1.64 1.14
C ALA A 122 12.19 1.82 1.63
N GLY A 123 12.67 3.06 1.78
CA GLY A 123 14.02 3.34 2.28
C GLY A 123 14.24 2.86 3.72
N ALA A 124 13.23 2.99 4.58
CA ALA A 124 13.30 2.43 5.93
C ALA A 124 13.37 0.89 5.87
N LEU A 125 12.56 0.23 5.03
CA LEU A 125 12.64 -1.23 4.85
C LEU A 125 13.98 -1.69 4.24
N ASP A 126 14.57 -0.94 3.32
CA ASP A 126 15.87 -1.24 2.71
C ASP A 126 16.98 -1.38 3.76
N SER A 127 16.98 -0.52 4.78
CA SER A 127 17.97 -0.63 5.87
C SER A 127 17.86 -1.96 6.65
N TRP A 128 16.64 -2.45 6.88
CA TRP A 128 16.42 -3.73 7.54
C TRP A 128 16.69 -4.91 6.60
N LEU A 129 16.38 -4.77 5.31
CA LEU A 129 16.67 -5.77 4.30
C LEU A 129 18.18 -5.96 4.14
N ARG A 130 18.96 -4.86 4.07
CA ARG A 130 20.42 -4.90 4.02
C ARG A 130 21.00 -5.65 5.21
N ALA A 131 20.57 -5.31 6.43
CA ALA A 131 21.00 -6.01 7.62
C ALA A 131 20.64 -7.51 7.57
N ALA A 132 19.46 -7.88 7.06
CA ALA A 132 19.08 -9.27 6.90
C ALA A 132 19.89 -10.01 5.83
N VAL A 133 20.26 -9.32 4.74
CA VAL A 133 21.15 -9.85 3.70
C VAL A 133 22.55 -10.06 4.26
N ASP A 134 23.09 -9.09 4.98
CA ASP A 134 24.44 -9.18 5.54
C ASP A 134 24.54 -10.32 6.59
N GLU A 135 23.50 -10.53 7.41
CA GLU A 135 23.51 -11.53 8.49
C GLU A 135 23.02 -12.92 8.08
N PHE A 136 22.14 -13.02 7.08
CA PHE A 136 21.47 -14.29 6.70
C PHE A 136 21.56 -14.60 5.19
N GLY A 137 22.43 -13.89 4.46
CA GLY A 137 22.49 -13.92 3.00
C GLY A 137 23.35 -14.99 2.36
N GLU A 138 23.97 -15.91 3.10
CA GLU A 138 24.91 -16.91 2.54
C GLU A 138 24.35 -17.69 1.33
N LYS A 139 23.03 -17.94 1.31
CA LYS A 139 22.39 -18.62 0.17
C LYS A 139 22.28 -17.75 -1.09
N LEU A 140 22.27 -16.43 -0.93
CA LEU A 140 22.21 -15.48 -2.04
C LEU A 140 23.48 -15.54 -2.91
N ASP A 141 24.63 -15.88 -2.32
CA ASP A 141 25.91 -16.01 -3.03
C ASP A 141 25.93 -17.17 -4.05
N THR A 142 24.99 -18.10 -3.91
CA THR A 142 24.87 -19.27 -4.80
C THR A 142 23.85 -19.08 -5.92
N ILE A 143 23.19 -17.92 -5.97
CA ILE A 143 22.15 -17.65 -6.97
C ILE A 143 22.81 -17.34 -8.32
N ASP A 144 22.37 -18.06 -9.35
CA ASP A 144 22.70 -17.73 -10.73
C ASP A 144 21.85 -16.54 -11.21
N HIS A 145 22.53 -15.45 -11.57
CA HIS A 145 21.88 -14.23 -12.06
C HIS A 145 21.21 -14.43 -13.42
N GLU A 146 21.73 -15.32 -14.27
CA GLU A 146 21.11 -15.61 -15.57
C GLU A 146 19.80 -16.37 -15.38
N ASP A 147 19.72 -17.27 -14.40
CA ASP A 147 18.47 -17.96 -14.03
C ASP A 147 17.42 -16.96 -13.53
N LEU A 148 17.81 -16.01 -12.66
CA LEU A 148 16.90 -14.96 -12.20
C LEU A 148 16.42 -14.06 -13.36
N LEU A 149 17.31 -13.70 -14.28
CA LEU A 149 16.98 -12.89 -15.44
C LEU A 149 16.03 -13.63 -16.37
N ALA A 150 16.29 -14.91 -16.64
CA ALA A 150 15.40 -15.77 -17.43
C ALA A 150 14.02 -15.90 -16.76
N GLN A 151 13.98 -16.07 -15.43
CA GLN A 151 12.73 -16.12 -14.67
C GLN A 151 11.95 -14.79 -14.79
N ALA A 152 12.63 -13.65 -14.62
CA ALA A 152 12.01 -12.33 -14.73
C ALA A 152 11.45 -12.09 -16.15
N ASN A 153 12.24 -12.36 -17.19
CA ASN A 153 11.81 -12.26 -18.58
C ASN A 153 10.62 -13.16 -18.89
N GLY A 154 10.62 -14.38 -18.36
CA GLY A 154 9.49 -15.29 -18.46
C GLY A 154 8.21 -14.70 -17.83
N GLY A 155 8.33 -13.95 -16.73
CA GLY A 155 7.19 -13.29 -16.07
C GLY A 155 6.61 -12.10 -16.86
N LEU A 156 7.43 -11.43 -17.67
CA LEU A 156 6.99 -10.34 -18.55
C LEU A 156 6.25 -10.86 -19.79
N ASP A 157 6.55 -12.09 -20.24
CA ASP A 157 5.76 -12.78 -21.26
C ASP A 157 4.45 -13.32 -20.64
N THR A 158 3.38 -12.54 -20.79
CA THR A 158 2.07 -12.81 -20.17
C THR A 158 1.48 -14.17 -20.58
N LYS A 159 1.70 -14.61 -21.83
CA LYS A 159 1.20 -15.92 -22.29
C LYS A 159 1.93 -17.06 -21.59
N ALA A 160 3.25 -16.98 -21.53
CA ALA A 160 4.06 -17.97 -20.84
C ALA A 160 3.82 -17.97 -19.32
N ALA A 161 3.55 -16.81 -18.72
CA ALA A 161 3.19 -16.68 -17.32
C ALA A 161 1.84 -17.35 -16.99
N ASP A 162 0.81 -17.07 -17.78
CA ASP A 162 -0.53 -17.65 -17.60
C ASP A 162 -0.53 -19.17 -17.74
N GLU A 163 0.23 -19.71 -18.70
CA GLU A 163 0.38 -21.16 -18.88
C GLU A 163 1.08 -21.83 -17.70
N ARG A 164 2.13 -21.20 -17.13
CA ARG A 164 2.82 -21.75 -15.95
C ARG A 164 1.92 -21.75 -14.72
N PHE A 165 1.16 -20.67 -14.52
CA PHE A 165 0.18 -20.58 -13.44
C PHE A 165 -0.90 -21.66 -13.58
N SER A 166 -1.45 -21.84 -14.78
CA SER A 166 -2.44 -22.89 -15.07
C SER A 166 -1.91 -24.30 -14.79
N ARG A 167 -0.64 -24.59 -15.17
CA ARG A 167 0.00 -25.89 -14.87
C ARG A 167 0.21 -26.11 -13.38
N LEU A 168 0.53 -25.05 -12.62
CA LEU A 168 0.67 -25.09 -11.17
C LEU A 168 -0.66 -25.41 -10.48
N LEU A 169 -1.75 -24.77 -10.91
CA LEU A 169 -3.10 -25.07 -10.42
C LEU A 169 -3.50 -26.53 -10.70
N ALA A 170 -3.27 -27.00 -11.93
CA ALA A 170 -3.55 -28.39 -12.31
C ALA A 170 -2.74 -29.42 -11.49
N LYS A 171 -1.49 -29.12 -11.14
CA LYS A 171 -0.67 -29.97 -10.25
C LYS A 171 -1.12 -29.92 -8.79
N ALA A 172 -1.70 -28.80 -8.35
CA ALA A 172 -2.19 -28.59 -6.99
C ALA A 172 -3.63 -29.12 -6.78
N GLY A 173 -4.30 -29.60 -7.83
CA GLY A 173 -5.64 -30.17 -7.74
C GLY A 173 -6.75 -29.12 -7.67
N PHE A 174 -6.50 -27.92 -8.20
CA PHE A 174 -7.51 -26.87 -8.40
C PHE A 174 -8.01 -26.85 -9.84
#